data_AF-A0A9E6AYF2-F1
#
_entry.id   AF-A0A9E6AYF2-F1
#
_cell.length_a   1.000
_cell.length_b   1.000
_cell.length_c   1.000
_cell.angle_alpha   90.00
_cell.angle_beta   90.00
_cell.angle_gamma   90.00
#
_symmetry.space_group_name_H-M   'P 1'
#
loop_
_entity.id
_entity.type
_entity.pdbx_description
1 polymer ?
#
loop_
_entity_poly.entity_id
_entity_poly.type
_entity_poly.pdbx_seq_one_letter_code
_entity_poly.pdbx_strand_id
1 'polypeptide(L)'
;MRRWGRFVVAYALLSLFAYALCHLLGVNPWSHPEPWWVLDDSERWVYSAGLGLVLAALLIYSTRVAVKHFGWAQELHRVLRPVARGIDPLGIVLLAALSAVGEELLFRGLLTPLLGVTAQAVIFGLVHQVSGPSRWVWVVWAGVVGALLGLLFVATGSLLGPLLAHGLVNAVNLSYLKWNDLESKGAQLGGLLGQRG
;
A
#
# COMPACT_ATOMS: atom_id res chain seq x y z
N MET A 1 -13.87 -4.61 21.65
CA MET A 1 -12.84 -3.81 20.95
C MET A 1 -13.15 -3.78 19.47
N ARG A 2 -13.08 -2.63 18.79
CA ARG A 2 -13.30 -2.58 17.33
C ARG A 2 -12.29 -3.53 16.65
N ARG A 3 -12.74 -4.39 15.73
CA ARG A 3 -11.90 -5.44 15.11
C ARG A 3 -10.61 -4.92 14.46
N TRP A 4 -10.54 -3.62 14.15
CA TRP A 4 -9.36 -2.98 13.58
C TRP A 4 -8.31 -2.47 14.60
N GLY A 5 -8.63 -2.43 15.91
CA GLY A 5 -7.71 -1.95 16.94
C GLY A 5 -6.42 -2.77 17.05
N ARG A 6 -6.48 -4.08 16.77
CA ARG A 6 -5.29 -4.95 16.70
C ARG A 6 -4.31 -4.54 15.61
N PHE A 7 -4.80 -4.05 14.45
CA PHE A 7 -3.93 -3.61 13.36
C PHE A 7 -3.25 -2.28 13.71
N VAL A 8 -3.99 -1.38 14.35
CA VAL A 8 -3.42 -0.13 14.88
C VAL A 8 -2.28 -0.40 15.85
N VAL A 9 -2.50 -1.30 16.81
CA VAL A 9 -1.44 -1.70 17.76
C VAL A 9 -0.27 -2.36 17.03
N ALA A 10 -0.53 -3.26 16.08
CA ALA A 10 0.53 -3.94 15.32
C ALA A 10 1.41 -2.93 14.54
N TYR A 11 0.81 -1.96 13.85
CA TYR A 11 1.57 -0.96 13.10
C TYR A 11 2.27 0.06 14.01
N ALA A 12 1.68 0.40 15.16
CA ALA A 12 2.37 1.22 16.15
C ALA A 12 3.63 0.50 16.68
N LEU A 13 3.51 -0.79 17.03
CA LEU A 13 4.64 -1.60 17.46
C LEU A 13 5.68 -1.76 16.34
N LEU A 14 5.25 -1.97 15.09
CA LEU A 14 6.14 -2.02 13.94
C LEU A 14 6.92 -0.71 13.77
N SER A 15 6.25 0.43 13.91
CA SER A 15 6.86 1.75 13.81
C SER A 15 7.91 1.94 14.90
N LEU A 16 7.59 1.60 16.15
CA LEU A 16 8.52 1.67 17.28
C LEU A 16 9.72 0.75 17.08
N PHE A 17 9.47 -0.48 16.62
CA PHE A 17 10.52 -1.46 16.33
C PHE A 17 11.46 -0.96 15.22
N ALA A 18 10.91 -0.51 14.09
CA ALA A 18 11.69 0.00 12.98
C ALA A 18 12.53 1.22 13.39
N TYR A 19 11.93 2.16 14.13
CA TYR A 19 12.63 3.34 14.61
C TYR A 19 13.75 3.01 15.60
N ALA A 20 13.49 2.11 16.56
CA ALA A 20 14.50 1.65 17.50
C ALA A 20 15.67 0.98 16.77
N LEU A 21 15.39 0.13 15.79
CA LEU A 21 16.42 -0.56 15.02
C LEU A 21 17.24 0.40 14.15
N CYS A 22 16.60 1.40 13.53
CA CYS A 22 17.29 2.49 12.83
C CYS A 22 18.28 3.20 13.77
N HIS A 23 17.82 3.56 14.97
CA HIS A 23 18.67 4.23 15.97
C HIS A 23 19.82 3.34 16.45
N LEU A 24 19.59 2.05 16.65
CA LEU A 24 20.63 1.09 17.05
C LEU A 24 21.69 0.87 15.97
N LEU A 25 21.29 0.97 14.70
CA LEU A 25 22.18 0.79 13.55
C LEU A 25 22.77 2.10 13.01
N GLY A 26 22.44 3.25 13.61
CA GLY A 26 22.92 4.56 13.17
C GLY A 26 22.33 5.02 11.82
N VAL A 27 21.19 4.46 11.40
CA VAL A 27 20.50 4.82 10.16
C VAL A 27 19.46 5.89 10.45
N ASN A 28 19.42 6.95 9.63
CA ASN A 28 18.34 7.93 9.70
C ASN A 28 17.13 7.42 8.89
N PRO A 29 15.99 7.10 9.52
CA PRO A 29 14.86 6.53 8.78
C PRO A 29 14.19 7.54 7.83
N TRP A 30 14.36 8.84 8.06
CA TRP A 30 13.69 9.89 7.29
C TRP A 30 14.47 10.31 6.05
N SER A 31 15.77 10.01 6.01
CA SER A 31 16.70 10.50 4.99
C SER A 31 17.56 9.37 4.45
N HIS A 32 17.56 9.18 3.13
CA HIS A 32 18.48 8.22 2.50
C HIS A 32 19.92 8.73 2.65
N PRO A 33 20.92 7.88 3.00
CA PRO A 33 22.29 8.33 3.22
C PRO A 33 22.97 8.85 1.94
N GLU A 34 22.66 8.24 0.80
CA GLU A 34 23.26 8.56 -0.51
C GLU A 34 22.16 8.77 -1.55
N PRO A 35 21.43 9.90 -1.53
CA PRO A 35 20.35 10.15 -2.48
C PRO A 35 20.89 10.43 -3.89
N TRP A 36 20.14 10.07 -4.93
CA TRP A 36 20.58 10.31 -6.31
C TRP A 36 20.52 11.79 -6.72
N TRP A 37 19.57 12.53 -6.16
CA TRP A 37 19.46 13.96 -6.40
C TRP A 37 20.10 14.73 -5.26
N VAL A 38 21.03 15.62 -5.62
CA VAL A 38 21.63 16.58 -4.70
C VAL A 38 20.67 17.77 -4.62
N LEU A 39 19.88 17.81 -3.56
CA LEU A 39 18.84 18.80 -3.32
C LEU A 39 19.07 19.44 -1.96
N ASP A 40 18.72 20.72 -1.84
CA ASP A 40 18.62 21.35 -0.53
C ASP A 40 17.41 20.78 0.24
N ASP A 41 17.35 21.03 1.55
CA ASP A 41 16.33 20.43 2.42
C ASP A 41 14.90 20.74 1.97
N SER A 42 14.59 21.99 1.64
CA SER A 42 13.25 22.40 1.19
C SER A 42 12.85 21.74 -0.13
N GLU A 43 13.76 21.71 -1.09
CA GLU A 43 13.56 21.09 -2.39
C GLU A 43 13.27 19.60 -2.25
N ARG A 44 14.04 18.90 -1.42
CA ARG A 44 13.85 17.49 -1.13
C ARG A 44 12.44 17.19 -0.60
N TRP A 45 11.94 17.97 0.35
CA TRP A 45 10.59 17.77 0.87
C TRP A 45 9.53 18.03 -0.21
N VAL A 46 9.69 19.09 -0.99
CA VAL A 46 8.74 19.47 -2.05
C VAL A 46 8.71 18.44 -3.18
N TYR A 47 9.86 18.05 -3.72
CA TYR A 47 9.95 17.06 -4.80
C TYR A 47 9.47 15.68 -4.33
N SER A 48 9.88 15.25 -3.12
CA SER A 48 9.42 13.97 -2.56
C SER A 48 7.90 13.95 -2.38
N ALA A 49 7.31 15.00 -1.79
CA ALA A 49 5.87 15.09 -1.65
C ALA A 49 5.15 15.12 -3.00
N GLY A 50 5.60 15.96 -3.94
CA GLY A 50 4.99 16.09 -5.26
C GLY A 50 5.02 14.78 -6.05
N LEU A 51 6.17 14.11 -6.12
CA LEU A 51 6.30 12.81 -6.78
C LEU A 51 5.52 11.71 -6.05
N GLY A 52 5.44 11.75 -4.73
CA GLY A 52 4.60 10.86 -3.94
C GLY A 52 3.12 11.00 -4.29
N LEU A 53 2.61 12.22 -4.44
CA LEU A 53 1.23 12.49 -4.86
C LEU A 53 0.96 12.00 -6.29
N VAL A 54 1.90 12.22 -7.22
CA VAL A 54 1.81 11.71 -8.60
C VAL A 54 1.77 10.18 -8.61
N LEU A 55 2.68 9.54 -7.88
CA LEU A 55 2.72 8.08 -7.76
C LEU A 55 1.41 7.55 -7.15
N ALA A 56 0.88 8.20 -6.11
CA ALA A 56 -0.41 7.83 -5.52
C ALA A 56 -1.53 7.87 -6.55
N ALA A 57 -1.63 8.96 -7.33
CA ALA A 57 -2.65 9.12 -8.36
C ALA A 57 -2.56 8.04 -9.44
N LEU A 58 -1.34 7.74 -9.92
CA LEU A 58 -1.09 6.68 -10.90
C LEU A 58 -1.45 5.28 -10.35
N LEU A 59 -1.08 4.98 -9.11
CA LEU A 59 -1.41 3.71 -8.46
C LEU A 59 -2.92 3.56 -8.22
N ILE A 60 -3.58 4.61 -7.73
CA ILE A 60 -5.04 4.61 -7.58
C ILE A 60 -5.70 4.39 -8.94
N TYR A 61 -5.33 5.16 -9.97
CA TYR A 61 -5.86 5.00 -11.31
C TYR A 61 -5.65 3.58 -11.86
N SER A 62 -4.41 3.07 -11.80
CA SER A 62 -4.06 1.74 -12.30
C SER A 62 -4.84 0.63 -11.58
N THR A 63 -5.05 0.73 -10.26
CA THR A 63 -5.88 -0.25 -9.53
C THR A 63 -7.35 -0.22 -9.97
N ARG A 64 -7.92 0.95 -10.27
CA ARG A 64 -9.29 1.05 -10.81
C ARG A 64 -9.39 0.45 -12.21
N VAL A 65 -8.44 0.75 -13.09
CA VAL A 65 -8.35 0.15 -14.42
C VAL A 65 -8.20 -1.37 -14.30
N ALA A 66 -7.34 -1.85 -13.40
CA ALA A 66 -7.10 -3.27 -13.23
C ALA A 66 -8.36 -4.01 -12.77
N VAL A 67 -9.08 -3.50 -11.77
CA VAL A 67 -10.36 -4.08 -11.31
C VAL A 67 -11.41 -4.08 -12.43
N LYS A 68 -11.43 -3.05 -13.29
CA LYS A 68 -12.37 -2.98 -14.41
C LYS A 68 -12.08 -4.03 -15.49
N HIS A 69 -10.81 -4.32 -15.76
CA HIS A 69 -10.40 -5.07 -16.96
C HIS A 69 -9.85 -6.48 -16.70
N PHE A 70 -9.39 -6.81 -15.49
CA PHE A 70 -8.74 -8.10 -15.22
C PHE A 70 -9.46 -8.93 -14.15
N GLY A 71 -9.73 -10.19 -14.46
CA GLY A 71 -10.40 -11.13 -13.54
C GLY A 71 -9.63 -11.36 -12.23
N TRP A 72 -8.29 -11.40 -12.27
CA TRP A 72 -7.46 -11.57 -11.06
C TRP A 72 -7.62 -10.40 -10.08
N ALA A 73 -7.81 -9.18 -10.59
CA ALA A 73 -7.97 -7.98 -9.78
C ALA A 73 -9.38 -7.89 -9.18
N GLN A 74 -10.40 -8.33 -9.94
CA GLN A 74 -11.76 -8.49 -9.43
C GLN A 74 -11.82 -9.54 -8.31
N GLU A 75 -11.09 -10.64 -8.46
CA GLU A 75 -11.01 -11.66 -7.43
C GLU A 75 -10.34 -11.13 -6.15
N LEU A 76 -9.22 -10.43 -6.31
CA LEU A 76 -8.57 -9.75 -5.19
C LEU A 76 -9.51 -8.75 -4.48
N HIS A 77 -10.29 -7.98 -5.25
CA HIS A 77 -11.30 -7.08 -4.71
C HIS A 77 -12.33 -7.83 -3.86
N ARG A 78 -12.85 -8.97 -4.35
CA ARG A 78 -13.80 -9.81 -3.59
C ARG A 78 -13.20 -10.39 -2.32
N VAL A 79 -11.95 -10.83 -2.37
CA VAL A 79 -11.23 -11.40 -1.21
C VAL A 79 -10.96 -10.34 -0.13
N LEU A 80 -10.53 -9.13 -0.51
CA LEU A 80 -10.16 -8.08 0.43
C LEU A 80 -11.36 -7.29 0.97
N ARG A 81 -12.47 -7.25 0.24
CA ARG A 81 -13.64 -6.44 0.58
C ARG A 81 -14.27 -6.76 1.94
N PRO A 82 -14.44 -8.02 2.37
CA PRO A 82 -14.97 -8.34 3.70
C PRO A 82 -14.14 -7.71 4.83
N VAL A 83 -12.81 -7.62 4.66
CA VAL A 83 -11.92 -6.95 5.61
C VAL A 83 -12.26 -5.46 5.66
N ALA A 84 -12.30 -4.79 4.50
CA ALA A 84 -12.58 -3.35 4.43
C ALA A 84 -13.98 -3.00 4.96
N ARG A 85 -15.01 -3.81 4.67
CA ARG A 85 -16.40 -3.55 5.13
C ARG A 85 -16.52 -3.46 6.64
N GLY A 86 -15.73 -4.26 7.37
CA GLY A 86 -15.71 -4.29 8.84
C GLY A 86 -15.02 -3.09 9.51
N ILE A 87 -14.46 -2.15 8.74
CA ILE A 87 -13.73 -0.99 9.25
C ILE A 87 -14.58 0.26 9.05
N ASP A 88 -14.79 1.05 10.10
CA ASP A 88 -15.46 2.35 9.99
C ASP A 88 -14.56 3.40 9.31
N PRO A 89 -15.11 4.53 8.79
CA PRO A 89 -14.31 5.49 8.01
C PRO A 89 -13.09 6.04 8.75
N LEU A 90 -13.22 6.35 10.05
CA LEU A 90 -12.09 6.78 10.87
C LEU A 90 -11.06 5.65 11.01
N GLY A 91 -11.52 4.41 11.21
CA GLY A 91 -10.65 3.24 11.22
C GLY A 91 -9.84 3.06 9.94
N ILE A 92 -10.40 3.40 8.77
CA ILE A 92 -9.67 3.36 7.49
C ILE A 92 -8.57 4.40 7.44
N VAL A 93 -8.87 5.65 7.84
CA VAL A 93 -7.87 6.73 7.86
C VAL A 93 -6.73 6.38 8.82
N LEU A 94 -7.05 5.91 10.03
CA LEU A 94 -6.05 5.51 11.02
C LEU A 94 -5.22 4.32 10.56
N LEU A 95 -5.87 3.30 9.98
CA LEU A 95 -5.16 2.13 9.45
C LEU A 95 -4.24 2.51 8.30
N ALA A 96 -4.71 3.34 7.37
CA ALA A 96 -3.91 3.80 6.23
C ALA A 96 -2.70 4.62 6.66
N ALA A 97 -2.88 5.56 7.61
CA ALA A 97 -1.78 6.37 8.13
C ALA A 97 -0.76 5.53 8.91
N LEU A 98 -1.21 4.67 9.82
CA LEU A 98 -0.31 3.88 10.65
C LEU A 98 0.40 2.78 9.87
N SER A 99 -0.29 2.13 8.93
CA SER A 99 0.34 1.16 8.02
C SER A 99 1.44 1.82 7.20
N ALA A 100 1.14 2.97 6.59
CA ALA A 100 2.14 3.73 5.84
C ALA A 100 3.34 4.09 6.72
N VAL A 101 3.15 4.63 7.92
CA VAL A 101 4.26 4.98 8.82
C VAL A 101 5.09 3.75 9.18
N GLY A 102 4.47 2.69 9.69
CA GLY A 102 5.20 1.51 10.17
C GLY A 102 5.94 0.79 9.04
N GLU A 103 5.28 0.62 7.89
CA GLU A 103 5.88 -0.06 6.75
C GLU A 103 6.93 0.80 6.06
N GLU A 104 6.72 2.10 5.84
CA GLU A 104 7.75 2.92 5.20
C GLU A 104 8.98 3.09 6.10
N LEU A 105 8.82 3.21 7.42
CA LEU A 105 9.97 3.22 8.34
C LEU A 105 10.76 1.91 8.25
N LEU A 106 10.09 0.76 8.24
CA LEU A 106 10.77 -0.54 8.14
C LEU A 106 11.41 -0.74 6.76
N PHE A 107 10.63 -0.60 5.70
CA PHE A 107 11.07 -0.99 4.37
C PHE A 107 11.97 0.07 3.75
N ARG A 108 11.63 1.36 3.84
CA ARG A 108 12.40 2.42 3.19
C ARG A 108 13.40 3.03 4.15
N GLY A 109 12.97 3.38 5.36
CA GLY A 109 13.86 3.98 6.35
C GLY A 109 14.97 3.05 6.83
N LEU A 110 14.70 1.75 6.95
CA LEU A 110 15.68 0.76 7.41
C LEU A 110 16.22 -0.15 6.30
N LEU A 111 15.35 -0.92 5.64
CA LEU A 111 15.82 -1.99 4.74
C LEU A 111 16.41 -1.47 3.44
N THR A 112 15.90 -0.39 2.85
CA THR A 112 16.46 0.18 1.62
C THR A 112 17.94 0.63 1.80
N PRO A 113 18.31 1.42 2.83
CA PRO A 113 19.72 1.75 3.08
C PRO A 113 20.62 0.53 3.33
N LEU A 114 20.10 -0.53 3.93
CA LEU A 114 20.89 -1.71 4.30
C LEU A 114 21.03 -2.74 3.17
N LEU A 115 19.98 -2.93 2.37
CA LEU A 115 19.88 -4.03 1.41
C LEU A 115 19.75 -3.56 -0.04
N GLY A 116 19.51 -2.26 -0.25
CA GLY A 116 19.17 -1.70 -1.55
C GLY A 116 17.72 -1.98 -1.98
N VAL A 117 17.28 -1.25 -3.01
CA VAL A 117 15.88 -1.28 -3.49
C VAL A 117 15.45 -2.67 -3.95
N THR A 118 16.29 -3.40 -4.67
CA THR A 118 15.91 -4.69 -5.27
C THR A 118 15.60 -5.74 -4.20
N ALA A 119 16.51 -5.94 -3.24
CA ALA A 119 16.29 -6.91 -2.17
C ALA A 119 15.11 -6.50 -1.27
N GLN A 120 15.02 -5.21 -0.92
CA GLN A 120 13.89 -4.67 -0.17
C GLN A 120 12.55 -4.92 -0.88
N ALA A 121 12.46 -4.65 -2.18
CA ALA A 121 11.24 -4.82 -2.97
C ALA A 121 10.80 -6.29 -3.06
N VAL A 122 11.75 -7.22 -3.19
CA VAL A 122 11.47 -8.66 -3.14
C VAL A 122 10.89 -9.06 -1.79
N ILE A 123 11.53 -8.63 -0.68
CA ILE A 123 11.04 -8.91 0.67
C ILE A 123 9.62 -8.31 0.84
N PHE A 124 9.42 -7.07 0.42
CA PHE A 124 8.13 -6.39 0.50
C PHE A 124 7.03 -7.17 -0.24
N GLY A 125 7.28 -7.58 -1.48
CA GLY A 125 6.34 -8.40 -2.24
C GLY A 125 6.05 -9.74 -1.54
N LEU A 126 7.08 -10.41 -1.04
CA LEU A 126 6.94 -11.71 -0.39
C LEU A 126 6.17 -11.66 0.94
N VAL A 127 6.23 -10.56 1.71
CA VAL A 127 5.41 -10.42 2.92
C VAL A 127 3.97 -10.00 2.60
N HIS A 128 3.74 -9.36 1.45
CA HIS A 128 2.41 -8.95 0.99
C HIS A 128 1.72 -10.07 0.21
N GLN A 129 1.33 -11.12 0.91
CA GLN A 129 0.60 -12.25 0.32
C GLN A 129 -0.88 -12.22 0.67
N VAL A 130 -1.69 -12.65 -0.29
CA VAL A 130 -3.11 -12.96 -0.08
C VAL A 130 -3.36 -14.44 -0.35
N SER A 131 -4.40 -14.98 0.27
CA SER A 131 -4.87 -16.33 -0.03
C SER A 131 -5.52 -16.38 -1.41
N GLY A 132 -5.41 -17.53 -2.08
CA GLY A 132 -6.10 -17.82 -3.35
C GLY A 132 -5.22 -17.80 -4.60
N PRO A 133 -5.82 -18.02 -5.78
CA PRO A 133 -5.09 -18.22 -7.04
C PRO A 133 -4.26 -17.00 -7.48
N SER A 134 -4.71 -15.79 -7.16
CA SER A 134 -4.06 -14.53 -7.55
C SER A 134 -2.85 -14.15 -6.68
N ARG A 135 -2.40 -15.01 -5.74
CA ARG A 135 -1.36 -14.64 -4.75
C ARG A 135 -0.07 -14.14 -5.39
N TRP A 136 0.41 -14.79 -6.44
CA TRP A 136 1.71 -14.47 -7.04
C TRP A 136 1.65 -13.20 -7.88
N VAL A 137 0.53 -12.95 -8.55
CA VAL A 137 0.29 -11.67 -9.23
C VAL A 137 0.30 -10.54 -8.21
N TRP A 138 -0.32 -10.75 -7.04
CA TRP A 138 -0.30 -9.78 -5.95
C TRP A 138 1.09 -9.57 -5.35
N VAL A 139 1.87 -10.64 -5.12
CA VAL A 139 3.27 -10.55 -4.66
C VAL A 139 4.11 -9.72 -5.63
N VAL A 140 4.01 -9.99 -6.93
CA VAL A 140 4.75 -9.26 -7.96
C VAL A 140 4.30 -7.80 -7.99
N TRP A 141 3.00 -7.53 -7.97
CA TRP A 141 2.46 -6.17 -7.94
C TRP A 141 2.93 -5.39 -6.70
N ALA A 142 2.83 -6.00 -5.52
CA ALA A 142 3.32 -5.43 -4.28
C ALA A 142 4.83 -5.17 -4.35
N GLY A 143 5.61 -6.09 -4.90
CA GLY A 143 7.05 -5.89 -5.13
C GLY A 143 7.35 -4.72 -6.08
N VAL A 144 6.59 -4.56 -7.16
CA VAL A 144 6.72 -3.42 -8.09
C VAL A 144 6.41 -2.10 -7.40
N VAL A 145 5.29 -2.01 -6.67
CA VAL A 145 4.98 -0.82 -5.85
C VAL A 145 6.05 -0.59 -4.79
N GLY A 146 6.52 -1.69 -4.19
CA GLY A 146 7.68 -1.79 -3.31
C GLY A 146 8.88 -1.01 -3.85
N ALA A 147 9.33 -1.41 -5.03
CA ALA A 147 10.44 -0.83 -5.76
C ALA A 147 10.19 0.63 -6.15
N LEU A 148 8.99 0.98 -6.65
CA LEU A 148 8.67 2.37 -7.03
C LEU A 148 8.80 3.35 -5.86
N LEU A 149 8.28 2.98 -4.69
CA LEU A 149 8.43 3.77 -3.46
C LEU A 149 9.89 3.79 -2.97
N GLY A 150 10.62 2.67 -3.12
CA GLY A 150 12.05 2.61 -2.83
C GLY A 150 12.87 3.54 -3.72
N LEU A 151 12.61 3.54 -5.03
CA LEU A 151 13.24 4.43 -6.00
C LEU A 151 12.91 5.89 -5.71
N LEU A 152 11.67 6.20 -5.33
CA LEU A 152 11.28 7.54 -4.90
C LEU A 152 12.09 8.01 -3.68
N PHE A 153 12.27 7.13 -2.69
CA PHE A 153 13.06 7.41 -1.49
C PHE A 153 14.54 7.63 -1.82
N VAL A 154 15.14 6.74 -2.61
CA VAL A 154 16.55 6.86 -3.01
C VAL A 154 16.78 8.07 -3.91
N ALA A 155 15.86 8.36 -4.83
CA ALA A 155 16.01 9.50 -5.73
C ALA A 155 15.97 10.83 -4.98
N THR A 156 14.97 11.02 -4.11
CA THR A 156 14.74 12.29 -3.43
C THR A 156 15.47 12.42 -2.09
N GLY A 157 15.84 11.30 -1.48
CA GLY A 157 16.40 11.27 -0.13
C GLY A 157 15.41 11.58 0.99
N SER A 158 14.10 11.59 0.74
CA SER A 158 13.08 11.87 1.76
C SER A 158 11.98 10.83 1.79
N LEU A 159 11.62 10.39 3.00
CA LEU A 159 10.56 9.42 3.26
C LEU A 159 9.15 10.01 3.09
N LEU A 160 9.00 11.34 2.97
CA LEU A 160 7.69 11.99 2.90
C LEU A 160 6.88 11.54 1.68
N GLY A 161 7.49 11.48 0.51
CA GLY A 161 6.87 11.01 -0.73
C GLY A 161 6.32 9.59 -0.61
N PRO A 162 7.14 8.60 -0.22
CA PRO A 162 6.67 7.25 0.04
C PRO A 162 5.52 7.17 1.06
N LEU A 163 5.62 7.91 2.17
CA LEU A 163 4.56 7.96 3.19
C LEU A 163 3.23 8.47 2.65
N LEU A 164 3.27 9.59 1.92
CA LEU A 164 2.08 10.18 1.31
C LEU A 164 1.49 9.25 0.25
N ALA A 165 2.33 8.68 -0.61
CA ALA A 165 1.90 7.78 -1.66
C ALA A 165 1.20 6.54 -1.08
N HIS A 166 1.87 5.85 -0.15
CA HIS A 166 1.34 4.64 0.47
C HIS A 166 0.07 4.95 1.28
N GLY A 167 0.10 5.97 2.13
CA GLY A 167 -1.05 6.35 2.95
C GLY A 167 -2.29 6.70 2.12
N LEU A 168 -2.13 7.48 1.05
CA LEU A 168 -3.23 7.84 0.15
C LEU A 168 -3.75 6.63 -0.62
N VAL A 169 -2.87 5.79 -1.17
CA VAL A 169 -3.26 4.57 -1.87
C VAL A 169 -4.07 3.66 -0.94
N ASN A 170 -3.63 3.46 0.29
CA ASN A 170 -4.35 2.62 1.26
C ASN A 170 -5.69 3.23 1.65
N ALA A 171 -5.73 4.52 1.99
CA ALA A 171 -6.96 5.20 2.36
C ALA A 171 -8.01 5.12 1.25
N VAL A 172 -7.60 5.41 0.01
CA VAL A 172 -8.49 5.44 -1.16
C VAL A 172 -8.89 4.04 -1.60
N ASN A 173 -8.00 3.05 -1.56
CA ASN A 173 -8.33 1.67 -1.96
C ASN A 173 -9.19 0.93 -0.93
N LEU A 174 -8.94 1.10 0.37
CA LEU A 174 -9.82 0.57 1.42
C LEU A 174 -11.20 1.22 1.34
N SER A 175 -11.25 2.53 1.08
CA SER A 175 -12.51 3.25 0.82
C SER A 175 -13.20 2.80 -0.46
N TYR A 176 -12.46 2.41 -1.48
CA TYR A 176 -13.07 1.83 -2.67
C TYR A 176 -13.65 0.44 -2.38
N LEU A 177 -12.89 -0.43 -1.73
CA LEU A 177 -13.30 -1.80 -1.38
C LEU A 177 -14.60 -1.85 -0.58
N LYS A 178 -14.73 -1.02 0.46
CA LYS A 178 -15.91 -1.10 1.33
C LYS A 178 -17.19 -0.56 0.68
N TRP A 179 -17.10 0.42 -0.22
CA TRP A 179 -18.26 1.09 -0.82
C TRP A 179 -18.61 0.57 -2.21
N ASN A 180 -17.71 -0.15 -2.89
CA ASN A 180 -17.95 -0.67 -4.23
C ASN A 180 -18.08 -2.19 -4.18
N ASP A 181 -19.25 -2.70 -4.55
CA ASP A 181 -19.43 -4.11 -4.83
C ASP A 181 -19.21 -4.39 -6.31
N LEU A 182 -18.57 -5.50 -6.61
CA LEU A 182 -18.51 -6.04 -7.96
C LEU A 182 -19.62 -7.09 -8.06
N GLU A 183 -20.88 -6.66 -7.98
CA GLU A 183 -22.00 -7.60 -8.17
C GLU A 183 -21.78 -8.39 -9.46
N SER A 184 -21.92 -9.72 -9.39
CA SER A 184 -21.96 -10.53 -10.61
C SER A 184 -23.15 -10.04 -11.43
N LYS A 185 -22.91 -9.48 -12.62
CA LYS A 185 -23.94 -9.13 -13.61
C LYS A 185 -24.70 -10.35 -14.17
N GLY A 186 -25.02 -11.37 -13.37
CA GLY A 186 -25.37 -12.72 -13.85
C GLY A 186 -26.44 -13.47 -13.06
N ALA A 187 -27.37 -12.81 -12.37
CA ALA A 187 -28.47 -13.52 -11.69
C ALA A 187 -29.85 -12.85 -11.81
N GLN A 188 -30.12 -12.11 -12.89
CA GLN A 188 -31.43 -11.45 -13.08
C GLN A 188 -32.13 -11.69 -14.44
N LEU A 189 -31.75 -12.72 -15.21
CA LEU A 189 -32.44 -13.01 -16.48
C LEU A 189 -33.00 -14.43 -16.64
N GLY A 190 -32.88 -15.32 -15.64
CA GLY A 190 -33.35 -16.71 -15.74
C GLY A 190 -34.69 -17.03 -15.05
N GLY A 191 -35.27 -16.10 -14.27
CA GLY A 191 -36.39 -16.40 -13.37
C GLY A 191 -37.80 -16.18 -13.92
N LEU A 192 -37.96 -15.65 -15.14
CA LEU A 192 -39.27 -15.18 -15.65
C LEU A 192 -39.88 -16.02 -16.77
N LEU A 193 -39.28 -17.16 -17.16
CA LEU A 193 -39.82 -18.01 -18.24
C LEU A 193 -40.15 -19.46 -17.82
N GLY A 194 -40.17 -19.75 -16.51
CA GLY A 194 -40.37 -21.12 -16.01
C GLY A 194 -41.79 -21.52 -15.59
N GLN A 195 -42.82 -20.67 -15.77
CA GLN A 195 -44.19 -21.00 -15.34
C GLN A 195 -45.26 -20.59 -16.34
N ARG A 196 -45.22 -21.12 -17.56
CA ARG A 196 -46.41 -21.35 -18.40
C ARG A 196 -46.13 -22.51 -19.35
N GLY A 197 -46.79 -23.64 -19.14
CA GLY A 197 -46.69 -24.85 -19.95
C GLY A 197 -47.23 -26.04 -19.18
#